data_AF-A0A5B1L3F7-F1
#
_entry.id   AF-A0A5B1L3F7-F1
#
_cell.length_a   1.000
_cell.length_b   1.000
_cell.length_c   1.000
_cell.angle_alpha   90.00
_cell.angle_beta   90.00
_cell.angle_gamma   90.00
#
_symmetry.space_group_name_H-M   'P 1'
#
loop_
_entity.id
_entity.type
_entity.pdbx_description
1 polymer ?
#
loop_
_entity_poly.entity_id
_entity_poly.type
_entity_poly.pdbx_seq_one_letter_code
_entity_poly.pdbx_strand_id
1 'polypeptide(L)' 'VKMGKVKCSELRTKDKKELFKQLEELKTELTNLRVAKVTGGVASKLSKIRVVRKAIARVYIVYHQKMKVNLR' A
#
# COMPACT_ATOMS: atom_id res chain seq x y z
N VAL A 1 -9.36 -12.31 7.98
CA VAL A 1 -9.69 -11.29 6.95
C VAL A 1 -8.63 -11.34 5.84
N LYS A 2 -9.01 -11.75 4.63
CA LYS A 2 -8.11 -11.86 3.47
C LYS A 2 -7.73 -10.43 3.05
N MET A 3 -6.47 -10.02 3.27
CA MET A 3 -5.96 -8.74 2.76
C MET A 3 -5.90 -8.83 1.23
N GLY A 4 -7.02 -8.50 0.58
CA GLY A 4 -7.20 -8.63 -0.86
C GLY A 4 -6.25 -7.70 -1.63
N LYS A 5 -5.98 -8.06 -2.88
CA LYS A 5 -5.21 -7.23 -3.81
C LYS A 5 -5.92 -5.87 -3.96
N VAL A 6 -5.34 -4.80 -3.43
CA VAL A 6 -5.88 -3.42 -3.56
C VAL A 6 -6.16 -3.11 -5.03
N LYS A 7 -7.41 -2.80 -5.37
CA LYS A 7 -7.82 -2.51 -6.75
C LYS A 7 -7.66 -1.01 -7.02
N CYS A 8 -7.15 -0.66 -8.21
CA CYS A 8 -6.98 0.75 -8.57
C CYS A 8 -8.32 1.49 -8.70
N SER A 9 -9.39 0.80 -9.07
CA SER A 9 -10.72 1.41 -9.20
C SER A 9 -11.21 1.98 -7.86
N GLU A 10 -11.02 1.23 -6.77
CA GLU A 10 -11.38 1.64 -5.40
C GLU A 10 -10.51 2.78 -4.87
N LEU A 11 -9.29 2.94 -5.39
CA LEU A 11 -8.39 4.03 -5.00
C LEU A 11 -8.72 5.34 -5.73
N ARG A 12 -9.27 5.26 -6.94
CA ARG A 12 -9.61 6.47 -7.71
C ARG A 12 -10.79 7.24 -7.12
N THR A 13 -11.71 6.55 -6.45
CA THR A 13 -12.87 7.17 -5.81
C THR A 13 -12.54 7.88 -4.50
N LYS A 14 -11.39 7.59 -3.89
CA LYS A 14 -10.97 8.15 -2.58
C LYS A 14 -10.28 9.50 -2.68
N ASP A 15 -10.35 10.29 -1.62
CA ASP A 15 -9.72 11.60 -1.58
C ASP A 15 -8.20 11.56 -1.42
N LYS A 16 -7.52 12.66 -1.80
CA LYS A 16 -6.05 12.78 -1.66
C LYS A 16 -5.58 12.54 -0.22
N LYS A 17 -6.33 13.04 0.77
CA LYS A 17 -6.03 12.87 2.20
C LYS A 17 -6.13 11.40 2.63
N GLU A 18 -7.16 10.70 2.17
CA GLU A 18 -7.35 9.28 2.46
C GLU A 18 -6.28 8.40 1.80
N LEU A 19 -5.92 8.72 0.55
CA LEU A 19 -4.85 8.03 -0.16
C LEU A 19 -3.50 8.20 0.55
N PHE A 20 -3.22 9.39 1.07
CA PHE A 20 -2.00 9.66 1.83
C PHE A 20 -1.99 8.89 3.16
N LYS A 21 -3.12 8.89 3.89
CA LYS A 21 -3.28 8.12 5.12
C LYS A 21 -3.06 6.61 4.89
N GLN A 22 -3.71 6.04 3.88
CA GLN A 22 -3.52 4.63 3.51
C GLN A 22 -2.07 4.31 3.14
N LEU A 23 -1.36 5.27 2.53
CA LEU A 23 0.03 5.09 2.14
C LEU A 23 0.95 4.99 3.36
N GLU A 24 0.76 5.82 4.38
CA GLU A 24 1.55 5.77 5.62
C GLU A 24 1.23 4.51 6.44
N GLU A 25 -0.02 4.08 6.49
CA GLU A 25 -0.42 2.81 7.12
C GLU A 25 0.27 1.62 6.44
N LEU A 26 0.27 1.56 5.10
CA LEU A 26 0.91 0.48 4.34
C LEU A 26 2.44 0.48 4.48
N LYS A 27 3.08 1.66 4.58
CA LYS A 27 4.52 1.76 4.85
C LYS A 27 4.87 1.21 6.24
N THR A 28 4.07 1.54 7.24
CA THR A 28 4.24 1.05 8.62
C THR A 28 4.03 -0.47 8.69
N GLU A 29 3.05 -1.01 7.95
CA GLU A 29 2.91 -2.46 7.84
C GLU A 29 4.14 -3.10 7.17
N LEU A 30 4.68 -2.47 6.12
CA LEU A 30 5.88 -2.98 5.44
C LEU A 30 7.11 -3.00 6.34
N THR A 31 7.34 -1.98 7.18
CA THR A 31 8.46 -1.95 8.12
C THR A 31 8.32 -3.08 9.15
N ASN A 32 7.12 -3.26 9.70
CA ASN A 32 6.83 -4.36 10.64
C ASN A 32 7.08 -5.73 10.01
N LEU A 33 6.66 -5.94 8.75
CA LEU A 33 6.91 -7.20 8.03
C LEU A 33 8.40 -7.41 7.70
N ARG A 34 9.18 -6.34 7.51
CA ARG A 34 10.64 -6.42 7.31
C ARG A 34 11.36 -6.83 8.58
N VAL A 35 10.97 -6.28 9.73
CA VAL A 35 11.49 -6.72 11.05
C VAL A 35 11.16 -8.20 11.26
N ALA A 36 9.91 -8.60 11.03
CA ALA A 36 9.49 -10.00 11.14
C ALA A 36 10.25 -10.94 10.19
N LYS A 37 10.74 -10.45 9.04
CA LYS A 37 11.61 -11.23 8.15
C LYS A 37 12.96 -11.51 8.79
N VAL A 38 13.56 -10.53 9.46
CA VAL A 38 14.88 -10.67 10.10
C VAL A 38 14.80 -11.59 11.32
N THR A 39 13.70 -11.54 12.07
CA THR A 39 13.50 -12.37 13.28
C THR A 39 13.02 -13.80 13.00
N GLY A 40 13.05 -14.26 11.74
CA GLY A 40 12.64 -15.63 11.38
C GLY A 40 11.13 -15.88 11.42
N GLY A 41 10.31 -14.86 11.13
CA GLY A 41 8.85 -14.96 11.20
C GLY A 41 8.21 -15.94 10.19
N VAL A 42 6.95 -16.31 10.48
CA VAL A 42 6.17 -17.31 9.73
C VAL A 42 6.03 -16.95 8.24
N ALA A 43 6.15 -17.97 7.37
CA ALA A 43 6.05 -17.83 5.91
C ALA A 43 4.78 -17.08 5.41
N SER A 44 3.65 -17.23 6.12
CA SER A 44 2.39 -16.54 5.82
C SER A 44 2.46 -15.02 6.03
N LYS A 45 3.34 -14.54 6.93
CA LYS A 45 3.64 -13.11 7.09
C LYS A 45 4.62 -12.63 6.03
N LEU A 46 5.61 -13.45 5.66
CA LEU A 46 6.62 -13.09 4.66
C LEU A 46 6.04 -12.96 3.25
N SER A 47 5.07 -13.80 2.88
CA SER A 47 4.38 -13.71 1.58
C SER A 47 3.60 -12.40 1.41
N LYS A 48 3.17 -11.77 2.50
CA LYS A 48 2.51 -10.45 2.49
C LYS A 48 3.44 -9.31 2.08
N ILE A 49 4.75 -9.44 2.26
CA ILE A 49 5.73 -8.39 1.89
C ILE A 49 5.58 -8.01 0.41
N ARG A 50 5.45 -9.00 -0.48
CA ARG A 50 5.25 -8.75 -1.92
C ARG A 50 3.93 -8.06 -2.21
N VAL A 51 2.87 -8.44 -1.50
CA VAL A 51 1.53 -7.89 -1.67
C VAL A 51 1.47 -6.44 -1.22
N VAL A 52 2.01 -6.13 -0.03
CA VAL A 52 2.07 -4.78 0.55
C VAL A 52 2.92 -3.85 -0.32
N ARG A 53 4.10 -4.30 -0.80
CA ARG A 53 4.90 -3.50 -1.75
C ARG A 53 4.13 -3.13 -3.01
N LYS A 54 3.38 -4.08 -3.59
CA LYS A 54 2.54 -3.80 -4.78
C LYS A 54 1.36 -2.90 -4.44
N ALA A 55 0.81 -2.96 -3.23
CA ALA A 55 -0.25 -2.08 -2.78
C ALA A 55 0.23 -0.62 -2.67
N ILE A 56 1.38 -0.39 -2.02
CA ILE A 56 2.00 0.94 -1.90
C ILE A 56 2.20 1.56 -3.29
N ALA A 57 2.76 0.80 -4.23
CA ALA A 57 2.97 1.27 -5.59
C ALA A 57 1.66 1.72 -6.28
N ARG A 58 0.56 0.96 -6.12
CA ARG A 58 -0.74 1.34 -6.71
C ARG A 58 -1.30 2.62 -6.10
N VAL A 59 -1.26 2.76 -4.78
CA VAL A 59 -1.71 3.97 -4.08
C VAL A 59 -0.89 5.17 -4.54
N TYR A 60 0.43 5.03 -4.60
CA TYR A 60 1.33 6.10 -5.05
C TYR A 60 1.03 6.52 -6.49
N ILE A 61 0.81 5.58 -7.41
CA ILE A 61 0.47 5.89 -8.81
C ILE A 61 -0.85 6.68 -8.90
N VAL A 62 -1.90 6.24 -8.22
CA VAL A 62 -3.21 6.94 -8.26
C VAL A 62 -3.12 8.33 -7.62
N TYR A 63 -2.41 8.46 -6.51
CA TYR A 63 -2.14 9.75 -5.88
C TYR A 63 -1.43 10.71 -6.85
N HIS A 64 -0.37 10.24 -7.51
CA HIS A 64 0.38 11.05 -8.47
C HIS A 64 -0.43 11.39 -9.73
N GLN A 65 -1.29 10.48 -10.20
CA GLN A 65 -2.23 10.75 -11.28
C GLN A 65 -3.18 11.90 -10.92
N LYS A 66 -3.77 11.88 -9.71
CA LYS A 66 -4.63 12.96 -9.22
C LYS A 66 -3.89 14.28 -9.02
N MET A 67 -2.61 14.25 -8.67
CA MET A 67 -1.80 15.48 -8.61
C MET A 67 -1.57 16.05 -10.01
N LYS A 68 -1.16 15.22 -10.98
CA LYS A 68 -0.92 15.66 -12.36
C LYS A 68 -2.18 16.21 -13.05
N VAL A 69 -3.34 15.59 -12.85
CA VAL A 69 -4.61 16.08 -13.41
C VAL A 69 -5.00 17.44 -12.82
N ASN A 70 -4.68 17.70 -11.54
CA ASN A 70 -4.95 18.99 -10.90
C ASN A 70 -3.97 20.11 -11.28
N LEU A 71 -2.83 19.75 -11.87
CA LEU A 71 -1.81 20.69 -12.35
C LEU A 71 -1.96 20.99 -13.86
N ARG A 72 -2.84 20.26 -14.55
CA ARG A 72 -3.22 20.49 -15.94
C ARG A 72 -4.50 21.28 -16.00
#